data_AF-Q05ZV9-F1
#
_entry.id   AF-Q05ZV9-F1
#
_cell.length_a   1.000
_cell.length_b   1.000
_cell.length_c   1.000
_cell.angle_alpha   90.00
_cell.angle_beta   90.00
_cell.angle_gamma   90.00
#
_symmetry.space_group_name_H-M   'P 1'
#
loop_
_entity.id
_entity.type
_entity.pdbx_description
1 polymer ?
#
loop_
_entity_poly.entity_id
_entity_poly.type
_entity_poly.pdbx_seq_one_letter_code
_entity_poly.pdbx_strand_id
1 'polypeptide(L)' 'MSFKELVSSYIAGRSNFEDLILEVRCESCFASMFEEAQQQLGASSQILEMLADEFPIYHQSFVKEKNLEF' A
#
# COMPACT_ATOMS: atom_id res chain seq x y z
N MET A 1 -4.46 -10.17 8.24
CA MET A 1 -3.15 -10.19 7.58
C MET A 1 -2.42 -8.93 7.98
N SER A 2 -1.11 -8.98 8.17
CA SER A 2 -0.34 -7.75 8.36
C SER A 2 -0.04 -7.10 7.00
N PHE A 3 0.11 -5.78 6.92
CA PHE A 3 0.41 -5.10 5.66
C PHE A 3 1.69 -5.58 5.00
N LYS A 4 2.71 -5.95 5.79
CA LYS A 4 3.91 -6.62 5.26
C LYS A 4 3.60 -7.91 4.49
N GLU A 5 2.61 -8.69 4.92
CA GLU A 5 2.17 -9.90 4.22
C GLU A 5 1.38 -9.57 2.95
N LEU A 6 0.64 -8.46 2.95
CA LEU A 6 -0.03 -7.95 1.76
C LEU A 6 0.95 -7.39 0.74
N VAL A 7 1.93 -6.61 1.15
CA VAL A 7 2.98 -6.10 0.25
C VAL A 7 3.80 -7.26 -0.30
N SER A 8 4.16 -8.23 0.55
CA SER A 8 4.83 -9.45 0.11
C SER A 8 3.97 -10.26 -0.86
N SER A 9 2.66 -10.35 -0.63
CA SER A 9 1.73 -11.01 -1.54
C SER A 9 1.54 -10.25 -2.85
N TYR A 10 1.52 -8.92 -2.83
CA TYR A 10 1.43 -8.06 -4.01
C TYR A 10 2.67 -8.23 -4.89
N ILE A 11 3.86 -8.21 -4.29
CA ILE A 11 5.12 -8.48 -4.98
C ILE A 11 5.16 -9.90 -5.55
N ALA A 12 4.60 -10.88 -4.82
CA ALA A 12 4.47 -12.25 -5.29
C ALA A 12 3.35 -12.46 -6.34
N GLY A 13 2.61 -11.40 -6.73
CA GLY A 13 1.49 -11.47 -7.67
C GLY A 13 0.26 -12.24 -7.13
N ARG A 14 0.15 -12.38 -5.81
CA ARG A 14 -0.94 -13.08 -5.10
C ARG A 14 -2.00 -12.14 -4.52
N SER A 15 -1.70 -10.85 -4.46
CA SER A 15 -2.59 -9.79 -3.97
C SER A 15 -2.62 -8.65 -4.98
N ASN A 16 -3.67 -7.84 -4.91
CA ASN A 16 -3.85 -6.67 -5.76
C ASN A 16 -3.56 -5.38 -4.99
N PHE A 17 -3.41 -4.28 -5.71
CA PHE A 17 -3.18 -2.96 -5.12
C PHE A 17 -4.38 -2.48 -4.28
N GLU A 18 -5.61 -2.86 -4.67
CA GLU A 18 -6.83 -2.54 -3.94
C GLU A 18 -6.83 -3.12 -2.51
N ASP A 19 -6.32 -4.36 -2.33
CA ASP A 19 -6.22 -4.98 -1.01
C ASP A 19 -5.23 -4.23 -0.10
N LEU A 20 -4.17 -3.66 -0.67
CA LEU A 20 -3.22 -2.81 0.05
C LEU A 20 -3.87 -1.51 0.52
N ILE A 21 -4.67 -0.87 -0.35
CA ILE A 21 -5.38 0.36 -0.03
C ILE A 21 -6.45 0.13 1.04
N LEU A 22 -7.19 -0.98 0.95
CA LEU A 22 -8.25 -1.32 1.90
C LEU A 22 -7.73 -1.56 3.33
N GLU A 23 -6.52 -2.09 3.49
CA GLU A 23 -5.92 -2.25 4.81
C GLU A 23 -5.37 -0.94 5.38
N VAL A 24 -5.01 0.02 4.54
CA VAL A 24 -4.55 1.33 4.97
C VAL A 24 -5.77 2.19 5.27
N ARG A 25 -6.17 2.20 6.54
CA ARG A 25 -7.28 3.03 7.03
C ARG A 25 -6.91 4.50 7.23
N CYS A 26 -5.63 4.86 7.12
CA CYS A 26 -5.20 6.23 7.29
C CYS A 26 -3.95 6.52 6.45
N GLU A 27 -3.91 7.68 5.80
CA GLU A 27 -2.77 8.10 4.96
C GLU A 27 -1.48 8.17 5.78
N SER A 28 -1.58 8.58 7.05
CA SER A 28 -0.47 8.58 8.01
C SER A 28 0.05 7.17 8.34
N CYS A 29 -0.80 6.15 8.24
CA CYS A 29 -0.47 4.75 8.49
C CYS A 29 0.36 4.20 7.33
N PHE A 30 0.06 4.64 6.10
CA PHE A 30 0.78 4.22 4.90
C PHE A 30 2.26 4.52 5.02
N ALA A 31 2.65 5.74 5.39
CA ALA A 31 4.06 6.15 5.48
C ALA A 31 4.88 5.23 6.39
N SER A 32 4.38 4.95 7.61
CA SER A 32 5.05 4.05 8.54
C SER A 32 5.11 2.61 8.03
N MET A 33 4.01 2.13 7.46
CA MET A 33 3.90 0.75 6.97
C MET A 33 4.73 0.53 5.70
N PHE A 34 4.89 1.59 4.90
CA PHE A 34 5.69 1.63 3.69
C PHE A 34 7.19 1.70 4.02
N GLU A 35 7.60 2.48 5.03
CA GLU A 35 8.97 2.44 5.56
C GLU A 35 9.34 1.05 6.08
N GLU A 36 8.46 0.40 6.83
CA GLU A 36 8.68 -0.98 7.29
C GLU A 36 8.83 -1.97 6.12
N ALA A 37 8.01 -1.81 5.07
CA ALA A 37 8.11 -2.62 3.85
C ALA A 37 9.43 -2.35 3.10
N GLN A 38 9.86 -1.09 2.99
CA GLN A 38 11.15 -0.71 2.41
C GLN A 38 12.33 -1.32 3.15
N GLN A 39 12.29 -1.34 4.49
CA GLN A 39 13.38 -1.94 5.29
C GLN A 39 13.47 -3.46 5.11
N GLN A 40 12.35 -4.16 4.91
CA GLN A 40 12.35 -5.61 4.73
C GLN A 40 12.62 -6.07 3.30
N LEU A 41 12.13 -5.33 2.31
CA LEU A 41 12.23 -5.69 0.88
C LEU A 41 13.46 -5.07 0.20
N GLY A 42 14.10 -4.09 0.85
CA GLY A 42 15.16 -3.29 0.29
C GLY A 42 14.60 -2.02 -0.37
N ALA A 43 15.21 -0.88 -0.02
CA ALA A 43 14.76 0.45 -0.44
C ALA A 43 14.73 0.67 -1.98
N SER A 44 15.36 -0.21 -2.75
CA SER A 44 15.51 -0.11 -4.22
C SER A 44 14.51 -0.96 -5.01
N SER A 45 13.44 -1.45 -4.38
CA SER A 45 12.41 -2.16 -5.11
C SER A 45 11.59 -1.18 -5.94
N GLN A 46 11.65 -1.33 -7.26
CA GLN A 46 10.88 -0.54 -8.22
C GLN A 46 9.36 -0.62 -7.94
N ILE A 47 8.91 -1.71 -7.34
CA ILE A 47 7.52 -1.91 -6.90
C ILE A 47 7.17 -0.97 -5.74
N LEU A 48 8.11 -0.75 -4.82
CA LEU A 48 7.92 0.19 -3.72
C LEU A 48 7.89 1.62 -4.25
N GLU A 49 8.80 2.01 -5.14
CA GLU A 49 8.76 3.35 -5.75
C GLU A 49 7.41 3.62 -6.46
N MET A 50 6.91 2.64 -7.22
CA MET A 50 5.59 2.74 -7.84
C MET A 50 4.46 2.84 -6.81
N LEU A 51 4.51 2.06 -5.74
CA LEU A 51 3.57 2.16 -4.62
C LEU A 51 3.63 3.57 -3.99
N ALA A 52 4.80 4.15 -3.74
CA ALA A 52 4.90 5.47 -3.12
C ALA A 52 4.27 6.58 -3.99
N ASP A 53 4.40 6.48 -5.32
CA ASP A 53 3.89 7.47 -6.26
C ASP A 53 2.39 7.28 -6.53
N GLU A 54 1.95 6.03 -6.76
CA GLU A 54 0.57 5.73 -7.16
C GLU A 54 -0.38 5.61 -5.97
N PHE A 55 0.09 5.16 -4.81
CA PHE A 55 -0.76 4.92 -3.65
C PHE A 55 -1.57 6.13 -3.18
N PRO A 56 -1.01 7.35 -2.99
CA PRO A 56 -1.82 8.50 -2.57
C PRO A 56 -2.89 8.87 -3.60
N ILE A 57 -2.59 8.73 -4.90
CA ILE A 57 -3.52 9.03 -6.00
C ILE A 57 -4.68 8.03 -6.00
N TYR A 58 -4.36 6.75 -5.91
CA TYR A 58 -5.35 5.67 -5.88
C TYR A 58 -6.11 5.63 -4.57
N HIS A 59 -5.49 5.87 -3.42
CA HIS A 59 -6.15 5.91 -2.12
C HIS A 59 -7.22 7.02 -2.10
N GLN A 60 -6.90 8.25 -2.52
CA GLN A 60 -7.90 9.31 -2.62
C GLN A 60 -9.04 8.97 -3.58
N SER A 61 -8.71 8.42 -4.75
CA SER A 61 -9.72 8.06 -5.76
C SER A 61 -10.62 6.92 -5.26
N PHE A 62 -10.03 5.91 -4.63
CA PHE A 62 -10.71 4.72 -4.13
C PHE A 62 -11.60 5.03 -2.92
N VAL A 63 -11.11 5.81 -1.97
CA VAL A 63 -11.89 6.30 -0.81
C VAL A 63 -13.11 7.08 -1.30
N LYS A 64 -12.93 7.93 -2.31
CA LYS A 64 -14.01 8.69 -2.94
C LYS A 64 -15.01 7.81 -3.71
N GLU A 65 -14.53 6.84 -4.50
CA GLU A 65 -15.39 5.92 -5.25
C GLU A 65 -16.21 5.00 -4.36
N LYS A 66 -15.60 4.49 -3.29
CA LYS A 66 -16.21 3.56 -2.34
C LYS A 66 -17.02 4.25 -1.25
N ASN A 67 -17.03 5.59 -1.21
CA ASN A 67 -17.67 6.40 -0.18
C ASN A 67 -17.20 5.99 1.24
N LEU A 68 -15.90 5.70 1.36
CA LEU A 68 -15.32 5.30 2.64
C LEU A 68 -15.02 6.56 3.45
N GLU A 69 -15.64 6.69 4.62
CA GLU A 69 -15.34 7.75 5.58
C GLU A 69 -14.31 7.19 6.57
N PHE A 70 -13.02 7.46 6.32
CA PHE A 70 -11.92 7.08 7.21
C PHE A 70 -11.44 8.29 8.02
#